data_AF-A0A3T0RU19-F1
#
_entry.id   AF-A0A3T0RU19-F1
#
_cell.length_a   1.000
_cell.length_b   1.000
_cell.length_c   1.000
_cell.angle_alpha   90.00
_cell.angle_beta   90.00
_cell.angle_gamma   90.00
#
_symmetry.space_group_name_H-M   'P 1'
#
loop_
_entity.id
_entity.type
_entity.pdbx_description
1 polymer ?
#
loop_
_entity_poly.entity_id
_entity_poly.type
_entity_poly.pdbx_seq_one_letter_code
_entity_poly.pdbx_strand_id
1 'polypeptide(L)'
;MKLFVRVLILFLVSVTTYAANKNVQTKPKFTPIDAYLGNLEDDDDTVTVFSTPTANWKNCTRVKDVNGAVYCQEALGWPGKEATIKIIGPDEKHKITDPFSGKEVNETFVKVWFHYTKKVRSADGTVKTIEKEDTGYLPKYTLTAKKQAPVYSTNLKKLSEDCPPTADPVKKILPTMDQILRGQQNQTVVTAADEISKVVGKCLVSPPTSEPRNLPSSNVYDALVVSKIRSQAVPKLKTETNKPMTQADLINIDALARTLYGEMGGCFKKGLQYPMAVARVALNRLDNEDKWDEYTATNTSRTNQPIPKLTQLLTTPEKFNNWTGKSDNGPLHQSLCPPTQLGKPFWKEDSASAEEAAIWKNAVRIATEAVLYPTQFKARSPQMKNVHFYTSGMGKFMNSRRVSASVDGRSLGNTDCVELWTDPTPKPSEAKAKPAKAKAKTKRK
;
A
#
# COMPACT_ATOMS: atom_id res chain seq x y z
N MET A 1 -68.30 -77.94 28.81
CA MET A 1 -68.72 -78.22 27.42
C MET A 1 -69.62 -77.07 26.99
N LYS A 2 -69.29 -76.37 25.88
CA LYS A 2 -69.88 -75.09 25.40
C LYS A 2 -69.50 -73.88 26.29
N LEU A 3 -69.18 -72.68 25.81
CA LEU A 3 -69.37 -72.03 24.51
C LEU A 3 -68.36 -70.86 24.35
N PHE A 4 -67.92 -70.64 23.11
CA PHE A 4 -67.21 -69.45 22.61
C PHE A 4 -67.97 -68.14 22.86
N VAL A 5 -67.28 -67.05 23.20
CA VAL A 5 -67.62 -65.69 22.73
C VAL A 5 -66.35 -64.89 22.46
N ARG A 6 -66.21 -64.47 21.20
CA ARG A 6 -65.25 -63.51 20.67
C ARG A 6 -65.65 -62.09 21.07
N VAL A 7 -64.69 -61.24 21.42
CA VAL A 7 -64.79 -59.79 21.20
C VAL A 7 -63.47 -59.31 20.60
N LEU A 8 -63.51 -59.02 19.30
CA LEU A 8 -62.43 -58.46 18.50
C LEU A 8 -62.70 -56.96 18.40
N ILE A 9 -61.91 -56.13 19.09
CA ILE A 9 -61.96 -54.67 18.95
C ILE A 9 -60.89 -54.28 17.93
N LEU A 10 -61.32 -53.90 16.72
CA LEU A 10 -60.50 -53.22 15.72
C LEU A 10 -60.32 -51.76 16.15
N PHE A 11 -59.08 -51.37 16.49
CA PHE A 11 -58.65 -49.97 16.45
C PHE A 11 -57.95 -49.73 15.11
N LEU A 12 -58.64 -49.10 14.16
CA LEU A 12 -58.00 -48.46 13.01
C LEU A 12 -57.31 -47.18 13.51
N VAL A 13 -55.98 -47.22 13.63
CA VAL A 13 -55.15 -46.03 13.75
C VAL A 13 -54.76 -45.61 12.33
N SER A 14 -55.42 -44.56 11.84
CA SER A 14 -55.08 -43.88 10.60
C SER A 14 -53.72 -43.18 10.77
N VAL A 15 -52.63 -43.82 10.34
CA VAL A 15 -51.32 -43.17 10.22
C VAL A 15 -51.37 -42.27 8.98
N THR A 16 -51.80 -41.02 9.15
CA THR A 16 -51.58 -39.99 8.14
C THR A 16 -50.10 -39.61 8.14
N THR A 17 -49.33 -40.20 7.22
CA THR A 17 -47.99 -39.74 6.88
C THR A 17 -48.09 -38.35 6.26
N TYR A 18 -47.88 -37.31 7.07
CA TYR A 18 -47.58 -35.96 6.59
C TYR A 18 -46.22 -36.01 5.89
N ALA A 19 -46.23 -36.18 4.58
CA ALA A 19 -45.06 -35.93 3.75
C ALA A 19 -44.76 -34.43 3.80
N ALA A 20 -43.89 -34.03 4.73
CA ALA A 20 -43.30 -32.71 4.75
C ALA A 20 -42.50 -32.56 3.46
N ASN A 21 -43.10 -31.90 2.47
CA ASN A 21 -42.45 -31.50 1.23
C ASN A 21 -41.37 -30.47 1.59
N LYS A 22 -40.19 -30.98 1.99
CA LYS A 22 -38.97 -30.18 2.10
C LYS A 22 -38.65 -29.73 0.69
N ASN A 23 -39.14 -28.55 0.32
CA ASN A 23 -38.58 -27.73 -0.74
C ASN A 23 -37.12 -27.48 -0.35
N VAL A 24 -36.24 -28.43 -0.70
CA VAL A 24 -34.80 -28.26 -0.64
C VAL A 24 -34.49 -27.22 -1.70
N GLN A 25 -34.52 -25.94 -1.29
CA GLN A 25 -33.90 -24.87 -2.06
C GLN A 25 -32.44 -25.25 -2.22
N THR A 26 -32.13 -25.86 -3.37
CA THR A 26 -30.76 -26.07 -3.81
C THR A 26 -30.13 -24.70 -3.89
N LYS A 27 -29.22 -24.40 -2.95
CA LYS A 27 -28.47 -23.14 -2.97
C LYS A 27 -27.86 -22.99 -4.37
N PRO A 28 -28.02 -21.83 -5.02
CA PRO A 28 -27.50 -21.61 -6.36
C PRO A 28 -26.01 -21.95 -6.38
N LYS A 29 -25.61 -22.82 -7.31
CA LYS A 29 -24.23 -23.26 -7.48
C LYS A 29 -23.39 -22.05 -7.88
N PHE A 30 -22.40 -21.69 -7.05
CA PHE A 30 -21.49 -20.58 -7.34
C PHE A 30 -20.62 -20.95 -8.55
N THR A 31 -20.60 -20.09 -9.58
CA THR A 31 -19.74 -20.28 -10.76
C THR A 31 -18.36 -19.69 -10.47
N PRO A 32 -17.26 -20.47 -10.60
CA PRO A 32 -15.92 -19.95 -10.39
C PRO A 32 -15.60 -18.76 -11.31
N ILE A 33 -14.90 -17.77 -10.78
CA ILE A 33 -14.50 -16.55 -11.50
C ILE A 33 -12.99 -16.46 -11.51
N ASP A 34 -12.39 -16.30 -12.69
CA ASP A 34 -10.94 -16.07 -12.80
C ASP A 34 -10.56 -14.72 -12.18
N ALA A 35 -9.48 -14.71 -11.40
CA ALA A 35 -8.96 -13.54 -10.73
C ALA A 35 -7.42 -13.49 -10.80
N TYR A 36 -6.86 -12.32 -10.55
CA TYR A 36 -5.42 -12.08 -10.57
C TYR A 36 -4.96 -11.36 -9.31
N LEU A 37 -3.74 -11.61 -8.87
CA LEU A 37 -3.14 -10.89 -7.74
C LEU A 37 -2.65 -9.50 -8.21
N GLY A 38 -3.44 -8.47 -7.92
CA GLY A 38 -3.21 -7.11 -8.43
C GLY A 38 -2.24 -6.25 -7.62
N ASN A 39 -2.13 -6.52 -6.31
CA ASN A 39 -1.37 -5.66 -5.38
C ASN A 39 0.07 -6.13 -5.17
N LEU A 40 0.54 -7.05 -5.99
CA LEU A 40 1.94 -7.49 -5.97
C LEU A 40 2.76 -6.50 -6.78
N GLU A 41 3.94 -6.11 -6.30
CA GLU A 41 4.62 -4.89 -6.76
C GLU A 41 5.91 -5.19 -7.50
N ASP A 42 6.57 -6.26 -7.06
CA ASP A 42 7.65 -6.93 -7.77
C ASP A 42 7.15 -8.23 -8.41
N ASP A 43 7.98 -8.83 -9.26
CA ASP A 43 7.68 -10.10 -9.92
C ASP A 43 7.76 -11.29 -8.96
N ASP A 44 8.61 -11.18 -7.93
CA ASP A 44 8.85 -12.22 -6.93
C ASP A 44 7.97 -12.12 -5.68
N ASP A 45 7.16 -11.06 -5.59
CA ASP A 45 6.22 -10.85 -4.48
C ASP A 45 5.18 -11.96 -4.42
N THR A 46 4.75 -12.28 -3.21
CA THR A 46 3.73 -13.31 -2.96
C THR A 46 2.72 -12.85 -1.93
N VAL A 47 1.48 -13.32 -2.04
CA VAL A 47 0.47 -13.17 -0.99
C VAL A 47 0.38 -14.48 -0.20
N THR A 48 0.15 -14.41 1.11
CA THR A 48 -0.14 -15.63 1.88
C THR A 48 -1.62 -15.96 1.78
N VAL A 49 -1.96 -17.18 1.37
CA VAL A 49 -3.34 -17.70 1.40
C VAL A 49 -3.55 -18.43 2.73
N PHE A 50 -4.61 -18.08 3.46
CA PHE A 50 -4.92 -18.69 4.76
C PHE A 50 -6.09 -19.69 4.67
N SER A 51 -6.12 -20.66 5.57
CA SER A 51 -7.21 -21.65 5.66
C SER A 51 -8.52 -21.07 6.20
N THR A 52 -8.47 -19.95 6.92
CA THR A 52 -9.63 -19.23 7.44
C THR A 52 -9.55 -17.73 7.08
N PRO A 53 -10.68 -17.04 6.89
CA PRO A 53 -10.71 -15.65 6.42
C PRO A 53 -10.11 -14.66 7.43
N THR A 54 -10.16 -14.92 8.73
CA THR A 54 -9.65 -13.98 9.74
C THR A 54 -8.19 -14.23 10.13
N ALA A 55 -7.58 -15.32 9.68
CA ALA A 55 -6.19 -15.66 10.01
C ALA A 55 -5.20 -14.76 9.26
N ASN A 56 -4.15 -14.35 9.98
CA ASN A 56 -3.01 -13.61 9.47
C ASN A 56 -1.79 -13.87 10.36
N TRP A 57 -0.62 -13.35 9.96
CA TRP A 57 0.64 -13.57 10.69
C TRP A 57 0.67 -13.06 12.15
N LYS A 58 -0.28 -12.20 12.54
CA LYS A 58 -0.41 -11.65 13.89
C LYS A 58 -1.26 -12.52 14.81
N ASN A 59 -2.34 -13.11 14.29
CA ASN A 59 -3.33 -13.84 15.11
C ASN A 59 -3.39 -15.35 14.84
N CYS A 60 -2.52 -15.89 13.99
CA CYS A 60 -2.53 -17.29 13.67
C CYS A 60 -1.77 -18.17 14.68
N THR A 61 -2.01 -19.47 14.59
CA THR A 61 -1.38 -20.47 15.46
C THR A 61 0.08 -20.65 15.04
N ARG A 62 1.00 -20.14 15.87
CA ARG A 62 2.44 -20.23 15.63
C ARG A 62 2.96 -21.62 15.99
N VAL A 63 3.55 -22.30 15.02
CA VAL A 63 4.17 -23.61 15.18
C VAL A 63 5.66 -23.49 14.84
N LYS A 64 6.52 -24.22 15.56
CA LYS A 64 7.95 -24.28 15.26
C LYS A 64 8.24 -25.52 14.44
N ASP A 65 9.03 -25.36 13.37
CA ASP A 65 9.57 -26.50 12.63
C ASP A 65 10.73 -27.17 13.41
N VAL A 66 11.27 -28.24 12.84
CA VAL A 66 12.40 -29.00 13.40
C VAL A 66 13.68 -28.16 13.56
N ASN A 67 13.79 -27.04 12.84
CA ASN A 67 14.92 -26.11 12.90
C ASN A 67 14.63 -24.90 13.82
N GLY A 68 13.48 -24.89 14.50
CA GLY A 68 13.04 -23.78 15.37
C GLY A 68 12.47 -22.57 14.63
N ALA A 69 12.31 -22.63 13.30
CA ALA A 69 11.67 -21.58 12.52
C ALA A 69 10.17 -21.55 12.82
N VAL A 70 9.65 -20.36 13.13
CA VAL A 70 8.24 -20.17 13.45
C VAL A 70 7.46 -19.95 12.17
N TYR A 71 6.41 -20.75 11.95
CA TYR A 71 5.46 -20.57 10.86
C TYR A 71 4.03 -20.55 11.37
N CYS A 72 3.13 -20.15 10.48
CA CYS A 72 1.70 -20.00 10.74
C CYS A 72 0.98 -21.27 10.27
N GLN A 73 0.32 -22.02 11.16
CA GLN A 73 -0.34 -23.29 10.83
C GLN A 73 -1.42 -23.12 9.74
N GLU A 74 -2.09 -21.97 9.75
CA GLU A 74 -3.17 -21.62 8.85
C GLU A 74 -2.68 -21.14 7.48
N ALA A 75 -1.38 -20.90 7.29
CA ALA A 75 -0.82 -20.49 6.01
C ALA A 75 -0.72 -21.69 5.05
N LEU A 76 -1.52 -21.66 3.98
CA LEU A 76 -1.61 -22.76 3.01
C LEU A 76 -0.60 -22.62 1.87
N GLY A 77 -0.30 -21.39 1.42
CA GLY A 77 0.63 -21.19 0.32
C GLY A 77 0.95 -19.72 0.05
N TRP A 78 1.87 -19.51 -0.88
CA TRP A 78 2.40 -18.18 -1.23
C TRP A 78 2.37 -17.93 -2.74
N PRO A 79 1.19 -17.88 -3.39
CA PRO A 79 1.08 -17.58 -4.80
C PRO A 79 1.64 -16.19 -5.14
N GLY A 80 2.34 -16.12 -6.28
CA GLY A 80 2.80 -14.87 -6.91
C GLY A 80 1.95 -14.50 -8.13
N LYS A 81 2.37 -13.49 -8.90
CA LYS A 81 1.61 -12.95 -10.05
C LYS A 81 1.28 -13.95 -11.15
N GLU A 82 2.13 -14.96 -11.31
CA GLU A 82 1.97 -16.01 -12.33
C GLU A 82 1.10 -17.17 -11.85
N ALA A 83 0.61 -17.14 -10.60
CA ALA A 83 -0.34 -18.12 -10.10
C ALA A 83 -1.68 -18.03 -10.83
N THR A 84 -2.32 -19.18 -11.03
CA THR A 84 -3.71 -19.24 -11.45
C THR A 84 -4.60 -19.12 -10.22
N ILE A 85 -5.47 -18.12 -10.17
CA ILE A 85 -6.40 -17.89 -9.05
C ILE A 85 -7.84 -17.92 -9.57
N LYS A 86 -8.71 -18.68 -8.89
CA LYS A 86 -10.15 -18.68 -9.13
C LYS A 86 -10.91 -18.39 -7.85
N ILE A 87 -11.81 -17.42 -7.87
CA ILE A 87 -12.77 -17.22 -6.78
C ILE A 87 -13.82 -18.32 -6.89
N ILE A 88 -14.00 -19.10 -5.82
CA ILE A 88 -14.86 -20.29 -5.78
C ILE A 88 -15.98 -20.18 -4.73
N GLY A 89 -16.10 -19.04 -4.06
CA GLY A 89 -17.13 -18.77 -3.06
C GLY A 89 -17.59 -17.31 -3.06
N PRO A 90 -18.73 -17.03 -2.42
CA PRO A 90 -19.25 -15.67 -2.30
C PRO A 90 -18.36 -14.79 -1.42
N ASP A 91 -18.61 -13.48 -1.47
CA ASP A 91 -18.01 -12.51 -0.55
C ASP A 91 -18.44 -12.81 0.89
N GLU A 92 -17.46 -12.87 1.80
CA GLU A 92 -17.67 -13.01 3.23
C GLU A 92 -17.11 -11.77 3.96
N LYS A 93 -17.95 -11.06 4.71
CA LYS A 93 -17.51 -9.91 5.50
C LYS A 93 -17.14 -10.35 6.90
N HIS A 94 -15.91 -10.06 7.31
CA HIS A 94 -15.38 -10.41 8.62
C HIS A 94 -14.83 -9.17 9.31
N LYS A 95 -14.98 -9.11 10.62
CA LYS A 95 -14.31 -8.10 11.44
C LYS A 95 -12.89 -8.58 11.73
N ILE A 96 -11.91 -7.73 11.44
CA ILE A 96 -10.51 -7.98 11.76
C ILE A 96 -9.93 -6.78 12.50
N THR A 97 -8.94 -7.01 13.35
CA THR A 97 -8.15 -5.92 13.93
C THR A 97 -7.11 -5.48 12.91
N ASP A 98 -7.21 -4.26 12.42
CA ASP A 98 -6.19 -3.67 11.56
C ASP A 98 -4.85 -3.61 12.32
N PRO A 99 -3.78 -4.27 11.85
CA PRO A 99 -2.50 -4.30 12.56
C PRO A 99 -1.88 -2.92 12.74
N PHE A 100 -2.18 -1.94 11.88
CA PHE A 100 -1.61 -0.59 11.95
C PHE A 100 -2.35 0.32 12.92
N SER A 101 -3.67 0.43 12.79
CA SER A 101 -4.46 1.31 13.65
C SER A 101 -4.89 0.65 14.96
N GLY A 102 -4.83 -0.68 15.05
CA GLY A 102 -5.38 -1.45 16.17
C GLY A 102 -6.91 -1.45 16.26
N LYS A 103 -7.60 -0.85 15.28
CA LYS A 103 -9.07 -0.74 15.27
C LYS A 103 -9.71 -1.93 14.58
N GLU A 104 -10.94 -2.27 14.97
CA GLU A 104 -11.75 -3.22 14.21
C GLU A 104 -12.17 -2.60 12.88
N VAL A 105 -11.91 -3.30 11.79
CA VAL A 105 -12.37 -2.95 10.45
C VAL A 105 -13.13 -4.13 9.84
N ASN A 106 -14.16 -3.82 9.05
CA ASN A 106 -14.85 -4.84 8.26
C ASN A 106 -14.05 -5.06 6.98
N GLU A 107 -13.58 -6.27 6.77
CA GLU A 107 -12.86 -6.66 5.57
C GLU A 107 -13.64 -7.74 4.81
N THR A 108 -13.57 -7.68 3.48
CA THR A 108 -14.27 -8.67 2.64
C THR A 108 -13.27 -9.71 2.17
N PHE A 109 -13.56 -10.98 2.45
CA PHE A 109 -12.79 -12.13 2.02
C PHE A 109 -13.55 -12.92 0.98
N VAL A 110 -12.82 -13.66 0.16
CA VAL A 110 -13.39 -14.62 -0.78
C VAL A 110 -12.62 -15.92 -0.69
N LYS A 111 -13.34 -17.05 -0.83
CA LYS A 111 -12.71 -18.35 -0.98
C LYS A 111 -12.12 -18.49 -2.37
N VAL A 112 -10.86 -18.87 -2.45
CA VAL A 112 -10.11 -19.04 -3.69
C VAL A 112 -9.57 -20.45 -3.83
N TRP A 113 -9.53 -20.94 -5.06
CA TRP A 113 -8.65 -22.02 -5.48
C TRP A 113 -7.42 -21.38 -6.13
N PHE A 114 -6.23 -21.91 -5.83
CA PHE A 114 -4.98 -21.40 -6.39
C PHE A 114 -4.05 -22.53 -6.80
N HIS A 115 -3.32 -22.30 -7.90
CA HIS A 115 -2.26 -23.16 -8.39
C HIS A 115 -1.04 -22.32 -8.77
N TYR A 116 0.14 -22.73 -8.33
CA TYR A 116 1.39 -22.08 -8.73
C TYR A 116 2.58 -23.03 -8.72
N THR A 117 3.59 -22.67 -9.52
CA THR A 117 4.90 -23.31 -9.55
C THR A 117 5.96 -22.27 -9.18
N LYS A 118 6.78 -22.54 -8.16
CA LYS A 118 7.83 -21.63 -7.69
C LYS A 118 9.17 -22.34 -7.56
N LYS A 119 10.24 -21.70 -8.04
CA LYS A 119 11.61 -22.13 -7.77
C LYS A 119 12.03 -21.60 -6.40
N VAL A 120 12.39 -22.49 -5.49
CA VAL A 120 12.85 -22.16 -4.14
C VAL A 120 14.29 -22.66 -3.99
N ARG A 121 15.17 -21.78 -3.54
CA ARG A 121 16.56 -22.14 -3.23
C ARG A 121 16.63 -22.63 -1.79
N SER A 122 17.09 -23.85 -1.60
CA SER A 122 17.32 -24.46 -0.29
C SER A 122 18.57 -23.85 0.38
N ALA A 123 18.76 -24.09 1.68
CA ALA A 123 19.91 -23.58 2.43
C ALA A 123 21.27 -24.05 1.87
N ASP A 124 21.29 -25.20 1.20
CA ASP A 124 22.46 -25.77 0.51
C ASP A 124 22.72 -25.17 -0.89
N GLY A 125 21.91 -24.19 -1.32
CA GLY A 125 22.00 -23.55 -2.63
C GLY A 125 21.29 -24.28 -3.77
N THR A 126 20.74 -25.48 -3.55
CA THR A 126 19.98 -26.21 -4.57
C THR A 126 18.65 -25.55 -4.86
N VAL A 127 18.32 -25.42 -6.15
CA VAL A 127 17.03 -24.85 -6.59
C VAL A 127 16.06 -25.99 -6.82
N LYS A 128 15.00 -26.04 -6.03
CA LYS A 128 13.88 -26.99 -6.18
C LYS A 128 12.66 -26.27 -6.72
N THR A 129 11.97 -26.89 -7.67
CA THR A 129 10.68 -26.41 -8.13
C THR A 129 9.60 -27.01 -7.24
N ILE A 130 8.81 -26.16 -6.59
CA ILE A 130 7.64 -26.56 -5.80
C ILE A 130 6.42 -26.23 -6.63
N GLU A 131 5.54 -27.22 -6.80
CA GLU A 131 4.20 -27.04 -7.33
C GLU A 131 3.21 -27.17 -6.17
N LYS A 132 2.24 -26.25 -6.11
CA LYS A 132 1.23 -26.23 -5.05
C LYS A 132 -0.14 -25.91 -5.63
N GLU A 133 -1.11 -26.71 -5.23
CA GLU A 133 -2.54 -26.51 -5.46
C GLU A 133 -3.29 -26.64 -4.15
N ASP A 134 -4.17 -25.68 -3.82
CA ASP A 134 -5.01 -25.74 -2.62
C ASP A 134 -6.20 -24.76 -2.72
N THR A 135 -7.06 -24.76 -1.70
CA THR A 135 -8.12 -23.78 -1.51
C THR A 135 -7.98 -23.06 -0.18
N GLY A 136 -8.21 -21.75 -0.17
CA GLY A 136 -8.17 -20.95 1.05
C GLY A 136 -8.86 -19.62 0.88
N TYR A 137 -8.50 -18.65 1.70
CA TYR A 137 -9.11 -17.33 1.76
C TYR A 137 -8.09 -16.24 1.47
N LEU A 138 -8.53 -15.26 0.69
CA LEU A 138 -7.80 -14.02 0.45
C LEU A 138 -8.72 -12.82 0.70
N PRO A 139 -8.18 -11.68 1.18
CA PRO A 139 -8.91 -10.44 1.15
C PRO A 139 -9.25 -10.07 -0.30
N LYS A 140 -10.49 -9.69 -0.56
CA LYS A 140 -10.97 -9.37 -1.91
C LYS A 140 -10.16 -8.25 -2.57
N TYR A 141 -9.64 -7.31 -1.79
CA TYR A 141 -8.82 -6.21 -2.31
C TYR A 141 -7.51 -6.66 -2.95
N THR A 142 -7.01 -7.88 -2.67
CA THR A 142 -5.78 -8.39 -3.32
C THR A 142 -6.05 -8.89 -4.73
N LEU A 143 -7.32 -9.04 -5.11
CA LEU A 143 -7.76 -9.67 -6.35
C LEU A 143 -8.27 -8.62 -7.35
N THR A 144 -7.91 -8.80 -8.62
CA THR A 144 -8.36 -7.98 -9.73
C THR A 144 -8.92 -8.84 -10.85
N ALA A 145 -9.85 -8.29 -11.63
CA ALA A 145 -10.42 -8.96 -12.81
C ALA A 145 -9.45 -8.98 -14.02
N LYS A 146 -8.39 -8.18 -13.98
CA LYS A 146 -7.38 -8.09 -15.04
C LYS A 146 -6.00 -8.25 -14.44
N LYS A 147 -5.12 -8.99 -15.14
CA LYS A 147 -3.70 -9.08 -14.79
C LYS A 147 -3.08 -7.69 -14.88
N GLN A 148 -2.45 -7.26 -13.79
CA GLN A 148 -1.77 -5.98 -13.71
C GLN A 148 -0.26 -6.19 -13.83
N ALA A 149 0.43 -5.29 -14.54
CA ALA A 149 1.88 -5.29 -14.56
C ALA A 149 2.43 -4.88 -13.18
N PRO A 150 3.60 -5.40 -12.76
CA PRO A 150 4.32 -4.88 -11.61
C PRO A 150 4.64 -3.39 -11.76
N VAL A 151 4.54 -2.62 -10.66
CA VAL A 151 4.93 -1.20 -10.67
C VAL A 151 6.43 -1.06 -10.92
N TYR A 152 7.22 -1.94 -10.31
CA TYR A 152 8.69 -1.93 -10.34
C TYR A 152 9.27 -3.14 -11.06
N SER A 153 8.59 -3.67 -12.10
CA SER A 153 9.11 -4.81 -12.86
C SER A 153 10.48 -4.48 -13.42
N THR A 154 11.45 -5.34 -13.12
CA THR A 154 12.81 -5.29 -13.67
C THR A 154 13.00 -6.32 -14.78
N ASN A 155 12.02 -7.21 -14.98
CA ASN A 155 12.04 -8.22 -16.03
C ASN A 155 11.89 -7.57 -17.41
N LEU A 156 13.05 -7.30 -18.02
CA LEU A 156 13.15 -7.05 -19.44
C LEU A 156 12.75 -8.35 -20.15
N LYS A 157 11.56 -8.40 -20.76
CA LYS A 157 11.26 -9.49 -21.70
C LYS A 157 12.35 -9.49 -22.76
N LYS A 158 13.18 -10.53 -22.78
CA LYS A 158 14.15 -10.74 -23.87
C LYS A 158 13.36 -10.69 -25.17
N LEU A 159 13.78 -9.82 -26.08
CA LEU A 159 13.38 -9.92 -27.49
C LEU A 159 13.63 -11.37 -27.89
N SER A 160 12.57 -12.12 -28.20
CA SER A 160 12.74 -13.40 -28.88
C SER A 160 13.47 -13.09 -30.20
N GLU A 161 14.56 -13.80 -30.47
CA GLU A 161 15.40 -13.60 -31.67
C GLU A 161 14.65 -13.82 -32.99
N ASP A 162 13.40 -14.29 -32.95
CA ASP A 162 12.52 -14.40 -34.11
C ASP A 162 11.73 -13.10 -34.33
N CYS A 163 12.36 -12.14 -35.01
CA CYS A 163 11.63 -11.07 -35.72
C CYS A 163 11.15 -11.63 -37.07
N PRO A 164 9.89 -12.07 -37.24
CA PRO A 164 9.39 -12.43 -38.55
C PRO A 164 9.39 -11.19 -39.45
N PRO A 165 9.86 -11.29 -40.71
CA PRO A 165 9.90 -10.17 -41.64
C PRO A 165 8.46 -9.79 -41.98
N THR A 166 7.89 -8.81 -41.29
CA THR A 166 6.54 -8.30 -41.56
C THR A 166 6.51 -6.77 -41.58
N ALA A 167 5.68 -6.27 -42.50
CA ALA A 167 5.76 -4.96 -43.16
C ALA A 167 5.37 -3.72 -42.33
N ASP A 168 5.52 -3.72 -41.00
CA ASP A 168 5.38 -2.47 -40.23
C ASP A 168 6.21 -2.53 -38.93
N PRO A 169 7.56 -2.48 -39.03
CA PRO A 169 8.46 -2.68 -37.90
C PRO A 169 8.24 -1.64 -36.79
N VAL A 170 7.87 -0.40 -37.13
CA VAL A 170 7.76 0.71 -36.18
C VAL A 170 6.64 0.49 -35.14
N LYS A 171 5.48 -0.04 -35.55
CA LYS A 171 4.33 -0.26 -34.64
C LYS A 171 4.55 -1.38 -33.62
N LYS A 172 5.41 -2.37 -33.91
CA LYS A 172 5.79 -3.44 -32.96
C LYS A 172 7.01 -3.09 -32.11
N ILE A 173 7.92 -2.27 -32.64
CA ILE A 173 9.15 -1.87 -31.93
C ILE A 173 8.84 -0.87 -30.81
N LEU A 174 7.98 0.12 -31.03
CA LEU A 174 7.72 1.19 -30.04
C LEU A 174 7.22 0.66 -28.68
N PRO A 175 6.20 -0.22 -28.59
CA PRO A 175 5.75 -0.76 -27.30
C PRO A 175 6.83 -1.59 -26.60
N THR A 176 7.69 -2.24 -27.37
CA THR A 176 8.80 -3.07 -26.85
C THR A 176 9.92 -2.19 -26.31
N MET A 177 10.28 -1.10 -27.01
CA MET A 177 11.24 -0.11 -26.52
C MET A 177 10.75 0.58 -25.25
N ASP A 178 9.47 0.96 -25.18
CA ASP A 178 8.87 1.53 -23.98
C ASP A 178 8.95 0.58 -22.78
N GLN A 179 8.73 -0.73 -22.99
CA GLN A 179 8.90 -1.75 -21.94
C GLN A 179 10.35 -1.87 -21.48
N ILE A 180 11.30 -1.84 -22.41
CA ILE A 180 12.73 -1.91 -22.09
C ILE A 180 13.17 -0.69 -21.29
N LEU A 181 12.80 0.52 -21.74
CA LEU A 181 13.14 1.77 -21.05
C LEU A 181 12.53 1.82 -19.65
N ARG A 182 11.26 1.41 -19.49
CA ARG A 182 10.63 1.30 -18.16
C ARG A 182 11.33 0.28 -17.27
N GLY A 183 11.70 -0.88 -17.81
CA GLY A 183 12.44 -1.91 -17.06
C GLY A 183 13.80 -1.41 -16.57
N GLN A 184 14.54 -0.67 -17.41
CA GLN A 184 15.81 -0.05 -17.03
C GLN A 184 15.65 1.06 -15.98
N GLN A 185 14.63 1.90 -16.13
CA GLN A 185 14.27 2.93 -15.15
C GLN A 185 13.92 2.30 -13.80
N ASN A 186 13.06 1.29 -13.80
CA ASN A 186 12.69 0.54 -12.60
C ASN A 186 13.91 -0.12 -11.94
N GLN A 187 14.79 -0.76 -12.71
CA GLN A 187 16.02 -1.35 -12.17
C GLN A 187 16.90 -0.30 -11.49
N THR A 188 17.00 0.89 -12.07
CA THR A 188 17.76 2.02 -11.50
C THR A 188 17.14 2.45 -10.17
N VAL A 189 15.82 2.63 -10.11
CA VAL A 189 15.09 3.00 -8.89
C VAL A 189 15.24 1.92 -7.81
N VAL A 190 15.06 0.64 -8.15
CA VAL A 190 15.19 -0.49 -7.22
C VAL A 190 16.59 -0.54 -6.62
N THR A 191 17.63 -0.44 -7.47
CA THR A 191 19.03 -0.46 -7.01
C THR A 191 19.35 0.74 -6.12
N ALA A 192 18.89 1.94 -6.49
CA ALA A 192 19.07 3.14 -5.69
C ALA A 192 18.37 3.02 -4.33
N ALA A 193 17.13 2.55 -4.31
CA ALA A 193 16.34 2.36 -3.10
C ALA A 193 16.97 1.33 -2.16
N ASP A 194 17.51 0.23 -2.69
CA ASP A 194 18.22 -0.80 -1.91
C ASP A 194 19.48 -0.21 -1.25
N GLU A 195 20.27 0.61 -1.95
CA GLU A 195 21.42 1.31 -1.34
C GLU A 195 21.00 2.32 -0.27
N ILE A 196 19.93 3.09 -0.52
CA ILE A 196 19.41 4.09 0.43
C ILE A 196 18.85 3.40 1.68
N SER A 197 18.17 2.25 1.53
CA SER A 197 17.57 1.49 2.63
C SER A 197 18.57 1.11 3.73
N LYS A 198 19.87 1.04 3.41
CA LYS A 198 20.95 0.74 4.36
C LYS A 198 21.23 1.88 5.34
N VAL A 199 20.83 3.12 5.00
CA VAL A 199 21.16 4.32 5.77
C VAL A 199 19.95 5.08 6.31
N VAL A 200 18.74 4.86 5.75
CA VAL A 200 17.49 5.48 6.22
C VAL A 200 16.71 4.58 7.18
N GLY A 201 15.71 5.13 7.88
CA GLY A 201 14.78 4.32 8.69
C GLY A 201 15.33 3.82 10.02
N LYS A 202 16.51 4.28 10.46
CA LYS A 202 17.05 3.90 11.79
C LYS A 202 16.01 4.17 12.88
N CYS A 203 15.80 3.19 13.76
CA CYS A 203 14.90 3.32 14.90
C CYS A 203 15.48 4.30 15.92
N LEU A 204 14.65 5.24 16.38
CA LEU A 204 15.04 6.34 17.26
C LEU A 204 14.55 6.17 18.69
N VAL A 205 13.92 5.04 18.99
CA VAL A 205 13.36 4.72 20.30
C VAL A 205 14.05 3.47 20.83
N SER A 206 14.31 3.44 22.14
CA SER A 206 14.90 2.28 22.82
C SER A 206 14.14 1.99 24.11
N PRO A 207 13.63 0.76 24.30
CA PRO A 207 13.59 -0.33 23.32
C PRO A 207 12.67 -0.01 22.12
N PRO A 208 12.88 -0.62 20.93
CA PRO A 208 12.07 -0.35 19.73
C PRO A 208 10.56 -0.56 19.92
N THR A 209 10.18 -1.43 20.84
CA THR A 209 8.79 -1.80 21.14
C THR A 209 8.10 -0.87 22.14
N SER A 210 8.84 -0.01 22.86
CA SER A 210 8.25 0.91 23.84
C SER A 210 7.83 2.22 23.21
N GLU A 211 6.67 2.75 23.61
CA GLU A 211 6.21 4.07 23.17
C GLU A 211 7.25 5.16 23.50
N PRO A 212 7.44 6.18 22.63
CA PRO A 212 8.44 7.21 22.86
C PRO A 212 8.02 8.03 24.10
N ARG A 213 8.81 7.95 25.17
CA ARG A 213 8.63 8.77 26.37
C ARG A 213 9.31 10.13 26.15
N ASN A 214 8.70 11.20 26.65
CA ASN A 214 9.24 12.57 26.59
C ASN A 214 9.49 13.07 25.16
N LEU A 215 8.45 13.06 24.32
CA LEU A 215 8.51 13.68 23.01
C LEU A 215 8.93 15.17 23.14
N PRO A 216 9.79 15.68 22.25
CA PRO A 216 10.19 17.07 22.26
C PRO A 216 8.98 17.98 22.02
N SER A 217 8.99 19.17 22.62
CA SER A 217 7.96 20.20 22.36
C SER A 217 8.09 20.82 20.96
N SER A 218 9.29 20.74 20.37
CA SER A 218 9.55 21.11 18.97
C SER A 218 9.15 19.98 18.02
N ASN A 219 9.26 20.24 16.72
CA ASN A 219 9.04 19.24 15.68
C ASN A 219 9.84 17.95 15.95
N VAL A 220 9.14 16.82 16.01
CA VAL A 220 9.72 15.53 16.41
C VAL A 220 10.75 15.03 15.40
N TYR A 221 10.48 15.20 14.10
CA TYR A 221 11.43 14.80 13.06
C TYR A 221 12.72 15.62 13.17
N ASP A 222 12.60 16.94 13.32
CA ASP A 222 13.77 17.82 13.45
C ASP A 222 14.62 17.48 14.67
N ALA A 223 13.97 17.25 15.81
CA ALA A 223 14.65 16.99 17.08
C ALA A 223 15.31 15.60 17.13
N LEU A 224 14.64 14.55 16.63
CA LEU A 224 15.08 13.17 16.82
C LEU A 224 15.74 12.56 15.58
N VAL A 225 15.30 12.92 14.37
CA VAL A 225 15.69 12.24 13.12
C VAL A 225 16.83 12.98 12.41
N VAL A 226 16.70 14.31 12.26
CA VAL A 226 17.59 15.10 11.38
C VAL A 226 19.07 14.94 11.73
N SER A 227 19.43 14.96 13.02
CA SER A 227 20.82 14.78 13.45
C SER A 227 21.38 13.40 13.09
N LYS A 228 20.55 12.35 13.21
CA LYS A 228 20.95 10.96 12.94
C LYS A 228 21.11 10.69 11.45
N ILE A 229 20.24 11.25 10.61
CA ILE A 229 20.35 11.07 9.16
C ILE A 229 21.50 11.90 8.57
N ARG A 230 21.79 13.09 9.12
CA ARG A 230 22.95 13.91 8.75
C ARG A 230 24.29 13.25 9.05
N SER A 231 24.33 12.38 10.06
CA SER A 231 25.54 11.63 10.39
C SER A 231 25.73 10.39 9.52
N GLN A 232 24.80 10.08 8.60
CA GLN A 232 24.95 8.95 7.69
C GLN A 232 25.75 9.35 6.45
N ALA A 233 26.55 8.42 5.94
CA ALA A 233 27.21 8.61 4.66
C ALA A 233 26.16 8.66 3.53
N VAL A 234 26.24 9.67 2.68
CA VAL A 234 25.39 9.77 1.49
C VAL A 234 25.82 8.68 0.48
N PRO A 235 24.90 7.79 0.06
CA PRO A 235 25.21 6.79 -0.96
C PRO A 235 25.72 7.44 -2.26
N LYS A 236 26.65 6.77 -2.95
CA LYS A 236 27.22 7.25 -4.23
C LYS A 236 26.25 7.00 -5.40
N LEU A 237 25.10 7.65 -5.34
CA LEU A 237 24.04 7.57 -6.34
C LEU A 237 23.95 8.85 -7.16
N LYS A 238 23.23 8.79 -8.27
CA LYS A 238 22.95 9.95 -9.14
C LYS A 238 21.45 10.16 -9.27
N THR A 239 21.05 11.43 -9.31
CA THR A 239 19.71 11.87 -9.67
C THR A 239 19.41 11.61 -11.16
N GLU A 240 18.15 11.77 -11.58
CA GLU A 240 17.75 11.70 -12.99
C GLU A 240 18.51 12.68 -13.90
N THR A 241 19.01 13.79 -13.34
CA THR A 241 19.82 14.79 -14.06
C THR A 241 21.31 14.49 -14.02
N ASN A 242 21.71 13.27 -13.64
CA ASN A 242 23.10 12.81 -13.46
C ASN A 242 23.91 13.56 -12.39
N LYS A 243 23.29 14.40 -11.57
CA LYS A 243 23.95 15.05 -10.42
C LYS A 243 24.13 14.05 -9.28
N PRO A 244 25.27 14.09 -8.55
CA PRO A 244 25.44 13.29 -7.34
C PRO A 244 24.33 13.55 -6.33
N MET A 245 23.87 12.49 -5.67
CA MET A 245 22.95 12.59 -4.55
C MET A 245 23.55 13.45 -3.43
N THR A 246 22.75 14.32 -2.84
CA THR A 246 23.15 15.22 -1.76
C THR A 246 22.62 14.75 -0.40
N GLN A 247 23.13 15.36 0.67
CA GLN A 247 22.56 15.16 2.01
C GLN A 247 21.10 15.62 2.09
N ALA A 248 20.72 16.67 1.36
CA ALA A 248 19.34 17.14 1.33
C ALA A 248 18.40 16.10 0.68
N ASP A 249 18.84 15.43 -0.37
CA ASP A 249 18.09 14.34 -1.01
C ASP A 249 17.88 13.18 -0.02
N LEU A 250 18.93 12.80 0.72
CA LEU A 250 18.83 11.74 1.72
C LEU A 250 17.81 12.07 2.82
N ILE A 251 17.83 13.31 3.31
CA ILE A 251 16.87 13.80 4.33
C ILE A 251 15.44 13.80 3.77
N ASN A 252 15.24 14.24 2.51
CA ASN A 252 13.94 14.23 1.86
C ASN A 252 13.40 12.80 1.69
N ILE A 253 14.26 11.85 1.32
CA ILE A 253 13.87 10.45 1.15
C ILE A 253 13.48 9.83 2.49
N ASP A 254 14.26 10.02 3.56
CA ASP A 254 13.92 9.51 4.89
C ASP A 254 12.61 10.12 5.41
N ALA A 255 12.44 11.44 5.29
CA ALA A 255 11.21 12.13 5.69
C ALA A 255 9.99 11.60 4.94
N LEU A 256 10.08 11.46 3.61
CA LEU A 256 8.98 10.97 2.79
C LEU A 256 8.68 9.50 3.07
N ALA A 257 9.68 8.63 3.17
CA ALA A 257 9.49 7.22 3.47
C ALA A 257 8.81 7.02 4.84
N ARG A 258 9.26 7.72 5.88
CA ARG A 258 8.63 7.66 7.22
C ARG A 258 7.20 8.20 7.22
N THR A 259 6.95 9.26 6.46
CA THR A 259 5.61 9.84 6.31
C THR A 259 4.68 8.87 5.59
N LEU A 260 5.11 8.29 4.47
CA LEU A 260 4.32 7.29 3.76
C LEU A 260 4.07 6.06 4.63
N TYR A 261 5.07 5.56 5.35
CA TYR A 261 4.90 4.40 6.23
C TYR A 261 3.87 4.67 7.34
N GLY A 262 4.01 5.79 8.06
CA GLY A 262 3.10 6.13 9.17
C GLY A 262 1.69 6.53 8.71
N GLU A 263 1.55 7.21 7.58
CA GLU A 263 0.25 7.66 7.05
C GLU A 263 -0.51 6.56 6.30
N MET A 264 0.23 5.71 5.57
CA MET A 264 -0.34 4.82 4.55
C MET A 264 -0.07 3.34 4.82
N GLY A 265 0.49 2.96 5.98
CA GLY A 265 0.85 1.57 6.32
C GLY A 265 -0.24 0.55 5.94
N GLY A 266 -1.48 0.76 6.40
CA GLY A 266 -2.63 -0.10 6.06
C GLY A 266 -3.02 -0.09 4.58
N CYS A 267 -2.72 0.99 3.88
CA CYS A 267 -3.05 1.18 2.46
C CYS A 267 -2.03 0.58 1.50
N PHE A 268 -0.80 0.30 1.93
CA PHE A 268 0.16 -0.46 1.12
C PHE A 268 -0.41 -1.83 0.75
N LYS A 269 -1.14 -2.49 1.66
CA LYS A 269 -1.77 -3.80 1.40
C LYS A 269 -2.82 -3.75 0.30
N LYS A 270 -3.42 -2.57 0.08
CA LYS A 270 -4.44 -2.32 -0.95
C LYS A 270 -3.83 -1.91 -2.30
N GLY A 271 -2.51 -1.66 -2.36
CA GLY A 271 -1.74 -1.40 -3.57
C GLY A 271 -0.88 -0.12 -3.52
N LEU A 272 0.26 -0.10 -4.19
CA LEU A 272 1.19 1.05 -4.14
C LEU A 272 0.66 2.35 -4.73
N GLN A 273 -0.39 2.30 -5.56
CA GLN A 273 -0.99 3.50 -6.12
C GLN A 273 -1.42 4.49 -5.00
N TYR A 274 -1.83 4.00 -3.82
CA TYR A 274 -2.25 4.86 -2.71
C TYR A 274 -1.09 5.67 -2.09
N PRO A 275 -0.01 5.06 -1.59
CA PRO A 275 1.14 5.83 -1.09
C PRO A 275 1.81 6.67 -2.19
N MET A 276 1.82 6.21 -3.46
CA MET A 276 2.32 7.01 -4.57
C MET A 276 1.47 8.26 -4.82
N ALA A 277 0.14 8.17 -4.68
CA ALA A 277 -0.76 9.31 -4.79
C ALA A 277 -0.45 10.38 -3.74
N VAL A 278 -0.15 9.97 -2.51
CA VAL A 278 0.18 10.86 -1.40
C VAL A 278 1.53 11.53 -1.60
N ALA A 279 2.55 10.78 -2.04
CA ALA A 279 3.83 11.35 -2.45
C ALA A 279 3.67 12.35 -3.59
N ARG A 280 2.81 12.06 -4.58
CA ARG A 280 2.48 12.99 -5.67
C ARG A 280 1.83 14.27 -5.17
N VAL A 281 0.91 14.20 -4.21
CA VAL A 281 0.32 15.38 -3.57
C VAL A 281 1.40 16.21 -2.85
N ALA A 282 2.33 15.58 -2.14
CA ALA A 282 3.43 16.31 -1.50
C ALA A 282 4.31 17.05 -2.52
N LEU A 283 4.64 16.42 -3.65
CA LEU A 283 5.39 17.09 -4.73
C LEU A 283 4.60 18.23 -5.37
N ASN A 284 3.28 18.09 -5.55
CA ASN A 284 2.47 19.18 -6.09
C ASN A 284 2.41 20.37 -5.13
N ARG A 285 2.30 20.13 -3.81
CA ARG A 285 2.37 21.17 -2.79
C ARG A 285 3.73 21.88 -2.79
N LEU A 286 4.80 21.12 -2.97
CA LEU A 286 6.15 21.67 -3.10
C LEU A 286 6.30 22.56 -4.35
N ASP A 287 5.70 22.15 -5.48
CA ASP A 287 5.71 22.91 -6.73
C ASP A 287 4.82 24.17 -6.68
N ASN A 288 3.92 24.28 -5.71
CA ASN A 288 2.96 25.38 -5.55
C ASN A 288 3.42 26.37 -4.47
N GLU A 289 4.39 27.21 -4.83
CA GLU A 289 5.04 28.14 -3.90
C GLU A 289 4.08 29.21 -3.35
N ASP A 290 3.04 29.60 -4.10
CA ASP A 290 2.06 30.61 -3.68
C ASP A 290 1.28 30.22 -2.42
N LYS A 291 1.20 28.91 -2.13
CA LYS A 291 0.49 28.35 -0.97
C LYS A 291 1.42 27.70 0.04
N TRP A 292 2.71 27.99 -0.03
CA TRP A 292 3.71 27.38 0.85
C TRP A 292 3.36 27.52 2.34
N ASP A 293 2.92 28.71 2.75
CA ASP A 293 2.52 28.99 4.13
C ASP A 293 1.29 28.16 4.54
N GLU A 294 0.30 27.97 3.66
CA GLU A 294 -0.86 27.12 3.92
C GLU A 294 -0.45 25.67 4.20
N TYR A 295 0.52 25.17 3.43
CA TYR A 295 1.00 23.79 3.52
C TYR A 295 2.01 23.55 4.65
N THR A 296 2.60 24.61 5.23
CA THR A 296 3.63 24.49 6.27
C THR A 296 3.30 25.21 7.58
N ALA A 297 2.18 25.92 7.65
CA ALA A 297 1.70 26.56 8.87
C ALA A 297 1.48 25.51 9.98
N THR A 298 2.11 25.75 11.12
CA THR A 298 1.97 24.96 12.35
C THR A 298 2.37 25.80 13.56
N ASN A 299 1.77 25.53 14.72
CA ASN A 299 2.17 26.12 16.00
C ASN A 299 3.39 25.42 16.61
N THR A 300 3.86 24.33 16.00
CA THR A 300 5.01 23.57 16.50
C THR A 300 6.30 24.25 16.06
N SER A 301 7.12 24.67 17.02
CA SER A 301 8.42 25.26 16.70
C SER A 301 9.34 24.24 16.03
N ARG A 302 10.12 24.70 15.06
CA ARG A 302 11.16 23.89 14.41
C ARG A 302 12.50 24.17 15.08
N THR A 303 13.43 23.23 14.97
CA THR A 303 14.79 23.48 15.45
C THR A 303 15.49 24.49 14.54
N ASN A 304 16.56 25.14 15.02
CA ASN A 304 17.35 26.07 14.21
C ASN A 304 18.17 25.38 13.09
N GLN A 305 18.02 24.06 12.91
CA GLN A 305 18.77 23.32 11.89
C GLN A 305 18.13 23.54 10.50
N PRO A 306 18.93 23.85 9.45
CA PRO A 306 18.40 24.00 8.10
C PRO A 306 17.79 22.70 7.56
N ILE A 307 16.51 22.71 7.22
CA ILE A 307 15.84 21.54 6.67
C ILE A 307 15.44 21.79 5.21
N PRO A 308 15.51 20.78 4.32
CA PRO A 308 15.03 20.94 2.96
C PRO A 308 13.53 21.25 2.92
N LYS A 309 13.05 22.02 1.92
CA LYS A 309 11.64 22.39 1.77
C LYS A 309 10.71 21.17 1.82
N LEU A 310 10.95 20.15 0.99
CA LEU A 310 10.09 18.95 0.97
C LEU A 310 10.02 18.27 2.35
N THR A 311 11.16 18.16 3.04
CA THR A 311 11.19 17.67 4.44
C THR A 311 10.34 18.54 5.36
N GLN A 312 10.45 19.86 5.28
CA GLN A 312 9.66 20.79 6.08
C GLN A 312 8.16 20.54 5.89
N LEU A 313 7.70 20.44 4.63
CA LEU A 313 6.32 20.13 4.28
C LEU A 313 5.86 18.79 4.88
N LEU A 314 6.59 17.72 4.62
CA LEU A 314 6.22 16.35 5.01
C LEU A 314 6.12 16.16 6.52
N THR A 315 6.94 16.92 7.25
CA THR A 315 7.05 16.80 8.70
C THR A 315 6.29 17.88 9.44
N THR A 316 5.52 18.71 8.73
CA THR A 316 4.63 19.69 9.37
C THR A 316 3.49 18.96 10.07
N PRO A 317 3.36 19.08 11.41
CA PRO A 317 2.27 18.46 12.15
C PRO A 317 0.91 18.93 11.62
N GLU A 318 -0.12 18.09 11.72
CA GLU A 318 -1.51 18.35 11.25
C GLU A 318 -1.69 18.33 9.72
N LYS A 319 -0.61 18.46 8.94
CA LYS A 319 -0.62 18.25 7.48
C LYS A 319 -0.42 16.78 7.12
N PHE A 320 0.33 16.09 7.98
CA PHE A 320 0.46 14.64 8.05
C PHE A 320 0.31 14.25 9.53
N ASN A 321 -0.63 13.36 9.82
CA ASN A 321 -1.01 12.96 11.18
C ASN A 321 0.11 12.22 11.92
N ASN A 322 0.99 11.54 11.18
CA ASN A 322 2.10 10.77 11.70
C ASN A 322 3.11 11.62 12.49
N TRP A 323 3.19 12.93 12.26
CA TRP A 323 4.08 13.81 13.02
C TRP A 323 3.42 14.54 14.19
N THR A 324 2.17 14.21 14.52
CA THR A 324 1.49 14.83 15.67
C THR A 324 1.95 14.19 16.99
N GLY A 325 2.33 14.99 17.98
CA GLY A 325 2.84 14.48 19.28
C GLY A 325 1.76 14.02 20.27
N LYS A 326 0.58 13.59 19.82
CA LYS A 326 -0.53 13.20 20.71
C LYS A 326 -0.33 11.79 21.28
N SER A 327 -0.81 11.55 22.51
CA SER A 327 -0.50 10.36 23.34
C SER A 327 -0.89 9.01 22.73
N ASP A 328 -1.87 8.97 21.83
CA ASP A 328 -2.36 7.72 21.22
C ASP A 328 -1.75 7.45 19.83
N ASN A 329 -0.68 8.16 19.45
CA ASN A 329 -0.29 8.26 18.05
C ASN A 329 0.61 7.10 17.57
N GLY A 330 0.01 5.93 17.38
CA GLY A 330 0.66 4.79 16.72
C GLY A 330 1.42 5.12 15.42
N PRO A 331 0.87 5.97 14.52
CA PRO A 331 1.57 6.47 13.34
C PRO A 331 2.93 7.14 13.62
N LEU A 332 3.08 7.90 14.72
CA LEU A 332 4.35 8.57 15.04
C LEU A 332 5.44 7.55 15.38
N HIS A 333 5.14 6.59 16.24
CA HIS A 333 6.13 5.58 16.62
C HIS A 333 6.41 4.63 15.44
N GLN A 334 5.43 4.28 14.62
CA GLN A 334 5.67 3.61 13.33
C GLN A 334 6.69 4.37 12.48
N SER A 335 6.52 5.69 12.33
CA SER A 335 7.47 6.53 11.62
C SER A 335 8.85 6.60 12.28
N LEU A 336 8.96 6.54 13.62
CA LEU A 336 10.24 6.63 14.33
C LEU A 336 11.02 5.31 14.34
N CYS A 337 10.34 4.16 14.29
CA CYS A 337 10.95 2.82 14.33
C CYS A 337 10.33 1.87 13.29
N PRO A 338 10.60 2.12 11.99
CA PRO A 338 10.10 1.25 10.93
C PRO A 338 10.82 -0.12 10.90
N PRO A 339 10.19 -1.16 10.33
CA PRO A 339 10.71 -2.53 10.22
C PRO A 339 11.83 -2.65 9.17
N THR A 340 13.00 -2.09 9.46
CA THR A 340 14.15 -2.06 8.52
C THR A 340 14.76 -3.44 8.24
N GLN A 341 14.55 -4.43 9.12
CA GLN A 341 15.16 -5.76 9.01
C GLN A 341 14.15 -6.85 9.43
N LEU A 342 14.08 -7.93 8.65
CA LEU A 342 13.29 -9.12 8.97
C LEU A 342 13.73 -9.72 10.32
N GLY A 343 12.74 -10.16 11.12
CA GLY A 343 13.03 -10.86 12.38
C GLY A 343 13.55 -9.97 13.51
N LYS A 344 13.62 -8.64 13.33
CA LYS A 344 14.06 -7.70 14.36
C LYS A 344 12.87 -6.98 15.01
N PRO A 345 12.98 -6.58 16.29
CA PRO A 345 11.95 -5.77 16.92
C PRO A 345 11.75 -4.44 16.23
N PHE A 346 10.50 -4.03 16.12
CA PHE A 346 10.08 -2.73 15.62
C PHE A 346 8.83 -2.29 16.39
N TRP A 347 8.21 -1.17 16.00
CA TRP A 347 6.96 -0.66 16.60
C TRP A 347 6.02 -1.77 17.14
N LYS A 348 5.82 -1.81 18.47
CA LYS A 348 4.95 -2.75 19.23
C LYS A 348 5.14 -4.26 18.97
N GLU A 349 6.09 -4.67 18.15
CA GLU A 349 6.27 -6.06 17.73
C GLU A 349 7.73 -6.50 17.91
N ASP A 350 7.91 -7.67 18.51
CA ASP A 350 9.24 -8.22 18.79
C ASP A 350 9.98 -8.70 17.54
N SER A 351 9.30 -8.80 16.39
CA SER A 351 9.87 -9.33 15.15
C SER A 351 9.09 -8.86 13.92
N ALA A 352 9.76 -8.12 13.03
CA ALA A 352 9.23 -7.73 11.73
C ALA A 352 8.92 -8.93 10.83
N SER A 353 7.70 -8.97 10.30
CA SER A 353 7.26 -9.91 9.28
C SER A 353 7.81 -9.53 7.89
N ALA A 354 7.75 -10.47 6.94
CA ALA A 354 8.10 -10.19 5.55
C ALA A 354 7.21 -9.10 4.92
N GLU A 355 5.92 -9.10 5.28
CA GLU A 355 4.95 -8.11 4.80
C GLU A 355 5.30 -6.70 5.31
N GLU A 356 5.56 -6.55 6.61
CA GLU A 356 5.91 -5.26 7.22
C GLU A 356 7.23 -4.69 6.68
N ALA A 357 8.26 -5.53 6.57
CA ALA A 357 9.52 -5.11 5.98
C ALA A 357 9.38 -4.73 4.49
N ALA A 358 8.51 -5.42 3.74
CA ALA A 358 8.21 -5.08 2.34
C ALA A 358 7.49 -3.74 2.22
N ILE A 359 6.58 -3.42 3.15
CA ILE A 359 5.91 -2.11 3.19
C ILE A 359 6.94 -0.99 3.40
N TRP A 360 7.87 -1.14 4.36
CA TRP A 360 8.94 -0.16 4.56
C TRP A 360 9.85 -0.05 3.32
N LYS A 361 10.26 -1.17 2.73
CA LYS A 361 11.06 -1.19 1.50
C LYS A 361 10.37 -0.42 0.37
N ASN A 362 9.07 -0.63 0.20
CA ASN A 362 8.28 0.07 -0.81
C ASN A 362 8.11 1.57 -0.49
N ALA A 363 7.98 1.95 0.78
CA ALA A 363 7.98 3.35 1.17
C ALA A 363 9.29 4.06 0.81
N VAL A 364 10.44 3.41 1.07
CA VAL A 364 11.77 3.92 0.67
C VAL A 364 11.89 3.98 -0.85
N ARG A 365 11.37 2.99 -1.57
CA ARG A 365 11.40 2.95 -3.04
C ARG A 365 10.60 4.08 -3.67
N ILE A 366 9.36 4.30 -3.21
CA ILE A 366 8.51 5.43 -3.64
C ILE A 366 9.20 6.75 -3.34
N ALA A 367 9.76 6.91 -2.14
CA ALA A 367 10.45 8.13 -1.74
C ALA A 367 11.71 8.39 -2.59
N THR A 368 12.48 7.33 -2.88
CA THR A 368 13.65 7.38 -3.75
C THR A 368 13.27 7.84 -5.15
N GLU A 369 12.22 7.26 -5.73
CA GLU A 369 11.71 7.65 -7.05
C GLU A 369 11.23 9.10 -7.06
N ALA A 370 10.43 9.49 -6.07
CA ALA A 370 9.87 10.85 -5.97
C ALA A 370 10.95 11.93 -5.83
N VAL A 371 12.08 11.64 -5.17
CA VAL A 371 13.15 12.62 -4.88
C VAL A 371 14.26 12.59 -5.94
N LEU A 372 14.76 11.40 -6.30
CA LEU A 372 15.88 11.29 -7.24
C LEU A 372 15.43 11.22 -8.70
N TYR A 373 14.21 10.75 -8.95
CA TYR A 373 13.66 10.56 -10.29
C TYR A 373 12.26 11.21 -10.46
N PRO A 374 12.09 12.49 -10.05
CA PRO A 374 10.78 13.13 -9.98
C PRO A 374 10.06 13.19 -11.33
N THR A 375 10.76 13.30 -12.46
CA THR A 375 10.11 13.31 -13.78
C THR A 375 9.48 11.95 -14.08
N GLN A 376 10.20 10.86 -13.79
CA GLN A 376 9.69 9.49 -13.95
C GLN A 376 8.51 9.24 -13.01
N PHE A 377 8.64 9.64 -11.74
CA PHE A 377 7.58 9.50 -10.75
C PHE A 377 6.29 10.22 -11.15
N LYS A 378 6.40 11.48 -11.60
CA LYS A 378 5.26 12.31 -12.02
C LYS A 378 4.57 11.75 -13.28
N ALA A 379 5.31 11.07 -14.16
CA ALA A 379 4.77 10.48 -15.39
C ALA A 379 3.81 9.29 -15.15
N ARG A 380 3.89 8.64 -13.97
CA ARG A 380 2.96 7.55 -13.60
C ARG A 380 1.55 8.04 -13.28
N SER A 381 1.40 9.33 -12.98
CA SER A 381 0.15 9.96 -12.55
C SER A 381 -0.07 11.35 -13.19
N PRO A 382 -0.16 11.44 -14.53
CA PRO A 382 -0.24 12.72 -15.23
C PRO A 382 -1.50 13.53 -14.89
N GLN A 383 -2.62 12.86 -14.63
CA GLN A 383 -3.90 13.45 -14.23
C GLN A 383 -3.87 14.09 -12.83
N MET A 384 -2.86 13.79 -12.00
CA MET A 384 -2.76 14.29 -10.64
C MET A 384 -2.04 15.64 -10.53
N LYS A 385 -1.65 16.29 -11.63
CA LYS A 385 -0.81 17.52 -11.60
C LYS A 385 -1.34 18.63 -10.68
N ASN A 386 -2.66 18.81 -10.58
CA ASN A 386 -3.29 19.90 -9.82
C ASN A 386 -4.03 19.41 -8.56
N VAL A 387 -3.60 18.27 -8.01
CA VAL A 387 -4.17 17.67 -6.80
C VAL A 387 -3.27 18.00 -5.61
N HIS A 388 -3.77 18.81 -4.67
CA HIS A 388 -2.99 19.25 -3.50
C HIS A 388 -3.55 18.73 -2.19
N PHE A 389 -4.68 18.03 -2.19
CA PHE A 389 -5.31 17.53 -0.98
C PHE A 389 -5.67 16.06 -1.12
N TYR A 390 -5.51 15.33 -0.01
CA TYR A 390 -6.01 13.98 0.13
C TYR A 390 -6.70 13.84 1.48
N THR A 391 -7.71 12.96 1.52
CA THR A 391 -8.45 12.56 2.73
C THR A 391 -8.66 11.05 2.71
N SER A 392 -9.21 10.49 3.79
CA SER A 392 -9.69 9.10 3.85
C SER A 392 -11.11 9.08 4.40
N GLY A 393 -12.03 8.42 3.69
CA GLY A 393 -13.41 8.16 4.14
C GLY A 393 -14.30 9.38 4.38
N MET A 394 -13.97 10.56 3.84
CA MET A 394 -14.70 11.81 4.12
C MET A 394 -15.88 12.04 3.16
N GLY A 395 -15.80 11.56 1.91
CA GLY A 395 -16.84 11.71 0.90
C GLY A 395 -17.06 13.14 0.36
N LYS A 396 -16.72 14.17 1.15
CA LYS A 396 -16.67 15.59 0.80
C LYS A 396 -15.51 16.26 1.54
N PHE A 397 -14.79 17.14 0.85
CA PHE A 397 -13.77 17.99 1.45
C PHE A 397 -13.93 19.43 0.99
N MET A 398 -14.28 20.33 1.93
CA MET A 398 -14.47 21.76 1.67
C MET A 398 -15.42 22.00 0.46
N ASN A 399 -15.09 22.99 -0.38
CA ASN A 399 -15.69 23.24 -1.69
C ASN A 399 -14.80 22.70 -2.83
N SER A 400 -14.00 21.67 -2.55
CA SER A 400 -13.09 21.09 -3.54
C SER A 400 -13.80 20.05 -4.40
N ARG A 401 -13.31 19.87 -5.63
CA ARG A 401 -13.76 18.81 -6.51
C ARG A 401 -12.97 17.53 -6.24
N ARG A 402 -13.68 16.42 -6.03
CA ARG A 402 -13.06 15.10 -5.96
C ARG A 402 -12.48 14.71 -7.31
N VAL A 403 -11.28 14.13 -7.30
CA VAL A 403 -10.58 13.65 -8.48
C VAL A 403 -10.53 12.12 -8.46
N SER A 404 -11.05 11.50 -9.51
CA SER A 404 -10.81 10.08 -9.78
C SER A 404 -9.49 9.96 -10.54
N ALA A 405 -8.45 9.48 -9.86
CA ALA A 405 -7.13 9.30 -10.46
C ALA A 405 -6.66 7.84 -10.40
N SER A 406 -5.55 7.60 -11.07
CA SER A 406 -4.86 6.32 -11.16
C SER A 406 -3.35 6.53 -11.18
N VAL A 407 -2.61 5.53 -10.74
CA VAL A 407 -1.14 5.48 -10.87
C VAL A 407 -0.82 4.25 -11.71
N ASP A 408 -0.10 4.43 -12.82
CA ASP A 408 0.18 3.35 -13.80
C ASP A 408 -1.07 2.57 -14.22
N GLY A 409 -2.18 3.30 -14.46
CA GLY A 409 -3.45 2.69 -14.85
C GLY A 409 -4.22 1.99 -13.71
N ARG A 410 -3.66 1.90 -12.50
CA ARG A 410 -4.33 1.36 -11.32
C ARG A 410 -5.17 2.44 -10.65
N SER A 411 -6.49 2.24 -10.62
CA SER A 411 -7.44 3.20 -10.05
C SER A 411 -7.31 3.33 -8.52
N LEU A 412 -7.48 4.55 -8.01
CA LEU A 412 -7.59 4.86 -6.58
C LEU A 412 -9.05 4.69 -6.12
N GLY A 413 -9.56 3.45 -6.22
CA GLY A 413 -10.97 3.13 -5.97
C GLY A 413 -11.35 2.99 -4.50
N ASN A 414 -10.39 2.71 -3.61
CA ASN A 414 -10.65 2.51 -2.19
C ASN A 414 -10.62 3.84 -1.42
N THR A 415 -11.80 4.37 -1.11
CA THR A 415 -11.99 5.63 -0.37
C THR A 415 -11.49 5.60 1.06
N ASP A 416 -11.41 4.41 1.66
CA ASP A 416 -10.87 4.24 3.01
C ASP A 416 -9.36 4.47 3.03
N CYS A 417 -8.71 4.44 1.85
CA CYS A 417 -7.32 4.79 1.72
C CYS A 417 -7.11 6.24 1.34
N VAL A 418 -7.55 6.61 0.14
CA VAL A 418 -7.27 7.93 -0.40
C VAL A 418 -8.45 8.41 -1.23
N GLU A 419 -8.91 9.61 -0.90
CA GLU A 419 -9.75 10.45 -1.73
C GLU A 419 -8.95 11.70 -2.09
N LEU A 420 -8.89 12.03 -3.38
CA LEU A 420 -8.08 13.13 -3.89
C LEU A 420 -8.94 14.35 -4.22
N TRP A 421 -8.41 15.54 -3.96
CA TRP A 421 -9.14 16.78 -4.16
C TRP A 421 -8.27 17.86 -4.82
N THR A 422 -8.89 18.61 -5.72
CA THR A 422 -8.32 19.85 -6.24
C THR A 422 -8.39 20.96 -5.19
N ASP A 423 -7.81 22.11 -5.51
CA ASP A 423 -8.03 23.32 -4.74
C ASP A 423 -9.52 23.67 -4.67
N PRO A 424 -9.99 24.25 -3.55
CA PRO A 424 -11.35 24.75 -3.44
C PRO A 424 -11.62 25.77 -4.54
N THR A 425 -12.78 25.68 -5.19
CA THR A 425 -13.20 26.76 -6.08
C THR A 425 -13.49 28.02 -5.25
N PRO A 426 -12.98 29.20 -5.65
CA PRO A 426 -13.29 30.45 -4.96
C PRO A 426 -14.81 30.64 -4.87
N LYS A 427 -15.31 31.15 -3.74
CA LYS A 427 -16.74 31.47 -3.64
C LYS A 427 -17.07 32.56 -4.68
N PRO A 428 -18.23 32.50 -5.37
CA PRO A 428 -18.60 33.49 -6.39
C PRO A 428 -18.54 34.96 -5.93
N SER A 429 -18.59 35.22 -4.62
CA SER A 429 -18.46 36.56 -4.02
C SER A 429 -17.04 37.14 -4.06
N GLU A 430 -16.00 36.31 -4.19
CA GLU A 430 -14.60 36.74 -4.18
C GLU A 430 -14.02 36.92 -5.60
N ALA A 431 -14.67 36.35 -6.62
CA ALA A 431 -14.23 36.45 -8.02
C ALA A 431 -14.44 37.84 -8.65
N LYS A 432 -15.08 38.80 -7.95
CA LYS A 432 -15.40 40.14 -8.47
C LYS A 432 -14.48 41.27 -8.01
N ALA A 433 -13.43 41.01 -7.22
CA ALA A 433 -12.44 42.03 -6.89
C ALA A 433 -11.38 42.14 -8.00
N LYS A 434 -11.75 42.68 -9.18
CA LYS A 434 -10.76 43.21 -10.12
C LYS A 434 -10.09 44.45 -9.49
N PRO A 435 -8.77 44.64 -9.62
CA PRO A 435 -8.13 45.86 -9.14
C PRO A 435 -8.69 47.05 -9.91
N ALA A 436 -9.25 48.02 -9.18
CA ALA A 436 -9.62 49.31 -9.73
C ALA A 436 -8.35 49.93 -10.33
N LYS A 437 -8.34 50.12 -11.67
CA LYS A 437 -7.26 50.81 -12.38
C LYS A 437 -7.03 52.17 -11.71
N ALA A 438 -5.87 52.35 -11.10
CA ALA A 438 -5.39 53.65 -10.67
C ALA A 438 -5.35 54.59 -11.88
N LYS A 439 -6.21 55.61 -11.88
CA LYS A 439 -6.16 56.69 -12.88
C LYS A 439 -4.87 57.47 -12.67
N ALA A 440 -3.99 57.42 -13.67
CA ALA A 440 -2.86 58.32 -13.78
C ALA A 440 -3.37 59.77 -13.86
N LYS A 441 -3.06 60.59 -12.85
CA LYS A 441 -3.20 62.05 -12.92
C LYS A 441 -2.00 62.59 -13.69
N THR A 442 -2.21 62.90 -14.96
CA THR A 442 -1.27 63.70 -15.76
C THR A 442 -1.28 65.13 -15.22
N LYS A 443 -0.18 65.57 -14.61
CA LYS A 443 0.11 67.00 -14.41
C LYS A 443 0.59 67.58 -15.74
N ARG A 444 -0.14 68.54 -16.32
CA ARG A 444 0.41 69.45 -17.33
C ARG A 444 1.08 70.63 -16.60
N LYS A 445 2.27 70.99 -17.07
CA LYS A 445 2.96 72.25 -16.76
C LYS A 445 2.30 73.38 -17.54
#